data_AF-A0A379XT71-F1
#
_entry.id   AF-A0A379XT71-F1
#
_cell.length_a   1.000
_cell.length_b   1.000
_cell.length_c   1.000
_cell.angle_alpha   90.00
_cell.angle_beta   90.00
_cell.angle_gamma   90.00
#
_symmetry.space_group_name_H-M   'P 1'
#
loop_
_entity.id
_entity.type
_entity.pdbx_description
1 polymer ?
#
loop_
_entity_poly.entity_id
_entity_poly.type
_entity_poly.pdbx_seq_one_letter_code
_entity_poly.pdbx_strand_id
1 'polypeptide(L)'
;MPTPWTVYELVKAISNIDSAWKEFMLIDMGGATTDVYSACANTLSPDTVLHGVPEPFVKRTVEGDLGMRVSAVVVGESTEELVNVVFAQHPERQQAFYRYLRHLTAQPDYLPRSEEEKDFDTLLAGLCVGYASERHAGTKKQVCTCVGNVDLQMGRDLTTVRKVIGSGGWLSRASQFDIHRWLKYRELNDDGKSVLLPNQFDYYRDSKGLLPLLANVARLYPQLAARTSIHCLTR
;
A
#
# COMPACT_ATOMS: atom_id res chain seq x y z
N MET A 1 16.35 11.21 -10.61
CA MET A 1 15.44 10.13 -10.16
C MET A 1 14.55 10.74 -9.08
N PRO A 2 13.22 10.56 -9.12
CA PRO A 2 12.37 11.03 -8.04
C PRO A 2 12.80 10.41 -6.73
N THR A 3 13.09 11.26 -5.76
CA THR A 3 13.36 10.78 -4.41
C THR A 3 12.02 10.53 -3.72
N PRO A 4 11.94 9.57 -2.80
CA PRO A 4 10.72 9.38 -2.04
C PRO A 4 10.24 10.63 -1.28
N TRP A 5 11.17 11.54 -0.97
CA TRP A 5 10.87 12.87 -0.43
C TRP A 5 10.10 13.77 -1.41
N THR A 6 10.45 13.75 -2.70
CA THR A 6 9.69 14.54 -3.70
C THR A 6 8.25 14.06 -3.83
N VAL A 7 8.01 12.75 -3.73
CA VAL A 7 6.66 12.18 -3.75
C VAL A 7 5.89 12.57 -2.49
N TYR A 8 6.55 12.61 -1.32
CA TYR A 8 5.95 13.11 -0.07
C TYR A 8 5.45 14.56 -0.23
N GLU A 9 6.27 15.44 -0.80
CA GLU A 9 5.91 16.83 -1.06
C GLU A 9 4.78 16.94 -2.10
N LEU A 10 4.75 16.07 -3.11
CA LEU A 10 3.64 16.01 -4.06
C LEU A 10 2.33 15.57 -3.38
N VAL A 11 2.36 14.57 -2.49
CA VAL A 11 1.18 14.14 -1.72
C VAL A 11 0.65 15.29 -0.87
N LYS A 12 1.55 16.03 -0.22
CA LYS A 12 1.21 17.26 0.51
C LYS A 12 0.62 18.33 -0.41
N ALA A 13 1.14 18.51 -1.63
CA ALA A 13 0.58 19.46 -2.58
C ALA A 13 -0.82 19.06 -3.06
N ILE A 14 -1.05 17.78 -3.39
CA ILE A 14 -2.35 17.22 -3.81
C ILE A 14 -3.41 17.43 -2.72
N SER A 15 -3.08 17.12 -1.47
CA SER A 15 -4.01 17.29 -0.33
C SER A 15 -4.40 18.75 -0.04
N ASN A 16 -3.71 19.73 -0.62
CA ASN A 16 -4.01 21.14 -0.48
C ASN A 16 -4.75 21.74 -1.70
N ILE A 17 -5.07 20.95 -2.73
CA ILE A 17 -5.77 21.45 -3.93
C ILE A 17 -7.25 21.71 -3.66
N ASP A 18 -7.97 20.69 -3.20
CA ASP A 18 -9.40 20.77 -2.92
C ASP A 18 -9.84 19.72 -1.89
N SER A 19 -11.08 19.83 -1.42
CA SER A 19 -11.63 18.93 -0.42
C SER A 19 -11.79 17.48 -0.90
N ALA A 20 -11.94 17.24 -2.21
CA ALA A 20 -12.12 15.90 -2.75
C ALA A 20 -10.82 15.08 -2.73
N TRP A 21 -9.66 15.75 -2.79
CA TRP A 21 -8.32 15.16 -2.72
C TRP A 21 -7.57 15.45 -1.42
N LYS A 22 -8.25 16.03 -0.42
CA LYS A 22 -7.66 16.29 0.90
C LYS A 22 -7.14 15.03 1.57
N GLU A 23 -7.90 13.94 1.49
CA GLU A 23 -7.56 12.66 2.12
C GLU A 23 -7.51 11.53 1.09
N PHE A 24 -6.37 10.86 1.04
CA PHE A 24 -6.11 9.74 0.13
C PHE A 24 -4.89 8.95 0.58
N MET A 25 -4.78 7.74 0.05
CA MET A 25 -3.61 6.87 0.18
C MET A 25 -2.96 6.71 -1.20
N LEU A 26 -1.63 6.65 -1.24
CA LEU A 26 -0.86 6.37 -2.45
C LEU A 26 0.12 5.25 -2.16
N ILE A 27 0.13 4.23 -3.01
CA ILE A 27 1.02 3.08 -2.94
C ILE A 27 1.92 3.13 -4.17
N ASP A 28 3.23 3.30 -3.96
CA ASP A 28 4.23 3.30 -5.02
C ASP A 28 5.05 2.01 -4.92
N MET A 29 4.69 1.04 -5.76
CA MET A 29 5.29 -0.30 -5.72
C MET A 29 6.41 -0.44 -6.74
N GLY A 30 7.62 -0.70 -6.23
CA GLY A 30 8.83 -0.88 -7.01
C GLY A 30 9.29 -2.34 -7.09
N GLY A 31 10.46 -2.53 -7.71
CA GLY A 31 11.13 -3.83 -7.77
C GLY A 31 11.79 -4.22 -6.44
N ALA A 32 12.21 -3.25 -5.62
CA ALA A 32 12.90 -3.50 -4.36
C ALA A 32 12.08 -3.09 -3.14
N THR A 33 11.32 -2.01 -3.23
CA THR A 33 10.58 -1.45 -2.09
C THR A 33 9.14 -1.14 -2.47
N THR A 34 8.28 -1.06 -1.47
CA THR A 34 6.93 -0.54 -1.57
C THR A 34 6.82 0.65 -0.63
N ASP A 35 6.67 1.82 -1.21
CA ASP A 35 6.49 3.07 -0.46
C ASP A 35 4.98 3.33 -0.32
N VAL A 36 4.53 3.57 0.90
CA VAL A 36 3.12 3.89 1.17
C VAL A 36 3.04 5.29 1.76
N TYR A 37 2.19 6.11 1.17
CA TYR A 37 1.91 7.47 1.57
C TYR A 37 0.45 7.61 1.93
N SER A 38 0.14 8.44 2.92
CA SER A 38 -1.24 8.84 3.19
C SER A 38 -1.34 10.28 3.65
N ALA A 39 -2.34 10.99 3.13
CA ALA A 39 -2.84 12.25 3.66
C ALA A 39 -4.18 11.94 4.34
N CYS A 40 -4.27 12.13 5.66
CA CYS A 40 -5.48 11.82 6.44
C CYS A 40 -5.39 12.53 7.80
N ALA A 41 -6.52 13.00 8.30
CA ALA A 41 -6.64 13.38 9.70
C ALA A 41 -6.77 12.12 10.57
N ASN A 42 -5.87 11.93 11.53
CA ASN A 42 -5.98 10.83 12.49
C ASN A 42 -6.95 11.17 13.61
N THR A 43 -8.24 11.34 13.27
CA THR A 43 -9.30 11.69 14.22
C THR A 43 -9.76 10.46 15.00
N LEU A 44 -9.72 10.54 16.33
CA LEU A 44 -10.15 9.45 17.20
C LEU A 44 -11.66 9.52 17.45
N SER A 45 -12.30 8.36 17.53
CA SER A 45 -13.66 8.24 18.06
C SER A 45 -13.69 8.53 19.57
N PRO A 46 -14.83 8.97 20.15
CA PRO A 46 -14.91 9.35 21.57
C PRO A 46 -14.41 8.30 22.57
N ASP A 47 -14.67 7.01 22.31
CA ASP A 47 -14.26 5.90 23.18
C ASP A 47 -12.92 5.27 22.77
N THR A 48 -12.09 6.00 22.02
CA THR A 48 -10.80 5.53 21.52
C THR A 48 -9.64 6.30 22.14
N VAL A 49 -8.73 5.57 22.78
CA VAL A 49 -7.47 6.09 23.31
C VAL A 49 -6.36 5.78 22.32
N LEU A 50 -5.63 6.82 21.87
CA LEU A 50 -4.43 6.65 21.06
C LEU A 50 -3.25 6.24 21.95
N HIS A 51 -2.65 5.11 21.62
CA HIS A 51 -1.41 4.63 22.23
C HIS A 51 -0.23 4.91 21.29
N GLY A 52 0.72 5.71 21.77
CA GLY A 52 1.88 6.16 21.01
C GLY A 52 1.82 7.65 20.67
N VAL A 53 2.71 8.10 19.79
CA VAL A 53 2.82 9.51 19.39
C VAL A 53 1.83 9.80 18.26
N PRO A 54 1.15 10.97 18.27
CA PRO A 54 0.34 11.42 17.14
C PRO A 54 1.14 11.47 15.84
N GLU A 55 0.61 10.87 14.78
CA GLU A 55 1.24 10.88 13.47
C GLU A 55 0.92 12.18 12.70
N PRO A 56 1.85 12.69 11.86
CA PRO A 56 1.62 13.87 11.04
C PRO A 56 0.48 13.64 10.03
N PHE A 57 -0.11 14.72 9.51
CA PHE A 57 -1.20 14.65 8.52
C PHE A 57 -0.79 13.90 7.23
N VAL A 58 0.43 14.15 6.75
CA VAL A 58 1.05 13.36 5.68
C VAL A 58 2.08 12.41 6.30
N LYS A 59 1.89 11.11 6.09
CA LYS A 59 2.76 10.03 6.54
C LYS A 59 3.35 9.29 5.34
N ARG A 60 4.57 8.78 5.50
CA ARG A 60 5.22 7.83 4.59
C ARG A 60 5.81 6.67 5.38
N THR A 61 5.66 5.45 4.86
CA THR A 61 6.46 4.29 5.26
C THR A 61 7.14 3.68 4.04
N VAL A 62 8.20 2.90 4.28
CA VAL A 62 9.01 2.28 3.24
C VAL A 62 9.24 0.84 3.66
N GLU A 63 8.66 -0.07 2.91
CA GLU A 63 8.83 -1.49 3.16
C GLU A 63 9.97 -1.98 2.28
N GLY A 64 11.17 -2.04 2.87
CA GLY A 64 12.40 -2.43 2.16
C GLY A 64 12.45 -3.91 1.76
N ASP A 65 11.64 -4.72 2.44
CA ASP A 65 11.45 -6.14 2.23
C ASP A 65 10.30 -6.47 1.25
N LEU A 66 9.51 -5.48 0.85
CA LEU A 66 8.35 -5.68 -0.03
C LEU A 66 8.57 -5.10 -1.43
N GLY A 67 8.98 -5.93 -2.38
CA GLY A 67 9.24 -5.50 -3.76
C GLY A 67 9.10 -6.63 -4.78
N MET A 68 8.70 -6.25 -6.00
CA MET A 68 8.31 -7.19 -7.05
C MET A 68 9.46 -7.98 -7.69
N ARG A 69 10.72 -7.62 -7.43
CA ARG A 69 11.91 -8.16 -8.12
C ARG A 69 13.05 -8.45 -7.14
N VAL A 70 13.81 -7.43 -6.77
CA VAL A 70 14.99 -7.53 -5.89
C VAL A 70 14.62 -8.17 -4.55
N SER A 71 13.46 -7.82 -4.00
CA SER A 71 12.99 -8.33 -2.70
C SER A 71 11.96 -9.46 -2.84
N ALA A 72 11.77 -10.04 -4.04
CA ALA A 72 10.69 -10.99 -4.31
C ALA A 72 10.72 -12.23 -3.39
N VAL A 73 11.91 -12.81 -3.15
CA VAL A 73 12.07 -13.93 -2.21
C VAL A 73 11.69 -13.52 -0.78
N VAL A 74 12.12 -12.34 -0.33
CA VAL A 74 11.85 -11.82 1.02
C VAL A 74 10.35 -11.56 1.22
N VAL A 75 9.64 -11.12 0.17
CA VAL A 75 8.17 -11.01 0.21
C VAL A 75 7.56 -12.38 0.49
N GLY A 76 7.98 -13.42 -0.24
CA GLY A 76 7.47 -14.77 -0.06
C GLY A 76 7.68 -15.30 1.36
N GLU A 77 8.86 -15.05 1.94
CA GLU A 77 9.20 -15.44 3.31
C GLU A 77 8.41 -14.63 4.36
N SER A 78 8.31 -13.31 4.17
CA SER A 78 7.61 -12.41 5.12
C SER A 78 6.09 -12.60 5.10
N THR A 79 5.56 -13.25 4.07
CA THR A 79 4.13 -13.50 3.87
C THR A 79 3.80 -15.00 3.79
N GLU A 80 4.70 -15.85 4.31
CA GLU A 80 4.63 -17.31 4.20
C GLU A 80 3.28 -17.87 4.67
N GLU A 81 2.73 -17.35 5.77
CA GLU A 81 1.43 -17.78 6.29
C GLU A 81 0.30 -17.61 5.26
N LEU A 82 0.24 -16.46 4.60
CA LEU A 82 -0.76 -16.19 3.57
C LEU A 82 -0.50 -17.02 2.31
N VAL A 83 0.77 -17.19 1.92
CA VAL A 83 1.16 -18.07 0.80
C VAL A 83 0.71 -19.51 1.06
N ASN A 84 0.90 -20.01 2.28
CA ASN A 84 0.45 -21.35 2.70
C ASN A 84 -1.07 -21.49 2.59
N VAL A 85 -1.84 -20.48 2.98
CA VAL A 85 -3.30 -20.49 2.84
C VAL A 85 -3.72 -20.48 1.36
N VAL A 86 -3.10 -19.63 0.54
CA VAL A 86 -3.41 -19.50 -0.90
C VAL A 86 -3.15 -20.80 -1.65
N PHE A 87 -2.07 -21.51 -1.31
CA PHE A 87 -1.67 -22.75 -1.98
C PHE A 87 -1.96 -24.03 -1.17
N ALA A 88 -2.82 -23.97 -0.15
CA ALA A 88 -3.08 -25.11 0.74
C ALA A 88 -3.46 -26.41 0.01
N GLN A 89 -4.13 -26.31 -1.14
CA GLN A 89 -4.55 -27.45 -1.98
C GLN A 89 -3.64 -27.68 -3.20
N HIS A 90 -2.56 -26.90 -3.37
CA HIS A 90 -1.70 -26.90 -4.56
C HIS A 90 -0.20 -26.77 -4.19
N PRO A 91 0.38 -27.74 -3.47
CA PRO A 91 1.77 -27.68 -2.99
C PRO A 91 2.80 -27.60 -4.14
N GLU A 92 2.54 -28.24 -5.29
CA GLU A 92 3.41 -28.12 -6.47
C GLU A 92 3.44 -26.70 -7.03
N ARG A 93 2.28 -26.02 -7.04
CA ARG A 93 2.16 -24.63 -7.48
C ARG A 93 2.84 -23.66 -6.51
N GLN A 94 2.80 -23.96 -5.21
CA GLN A 94 3.57 -23.23 -4.20
C GLN A 94 5.08 -23.32 -4.44
N GLN A 95 5.59 -24.52 -4.73
CA GLN A 95 7.00 -24.71 -5.06
C GLN A 95 7.37 -23.99 -6.37
N ALA A 96 6.48 -24.00 -7.37
CA ALA A 96 6.65 -23.22 -8.60
C ALA A 96 6.72 -21.71 -8.31
N PHE A 97 5.84 -21.19 -7.45
CA PHE A 97 5.86 -19.80 -7.00
C PHE A 97 7.20 -19.42 -6.36
N TYR A 98 7.70 -20.19 -5.39
CA TYR A 98 9.01 -19.91 -4.78
C TYR A 98 10.19 -20.04 -5.75
N ARG A 99 10.14 -20.97 -6.72
CA ARG A 99 11.13 -21.02 -7.81
C ARG A 99 11.08 -19.76 -8.66
N TYR A 100 9.89 -19.27 -8.98
CA TYR A 100 9.68 -18.03 -9.71
C TYR A 100 10.23 -16.82 -8.95
N LEU A 101 9.98 -16.70 -7.65
CA LEU A 101 10.54 -15.62 -6.82
C LEU A 101 12.07 -15.60 -6.84
N ARG A 102 12.71 -16.77 -6.70
CA ARG A 102 14.18 -16.89 -6.82
C ARG A 102 14.67 -16.48 -8.20
N HIS A 103 13.93 -16.81 -9.25
CA HIS A 103 14.25 -16.38 -10.60
C HIS A 103 14.20 -14.87 -10.76
N LEU A 104 13.14 -14.21 -10.26
CA LEU A 104 13.01 -12.75 -10.27
C LEU A 104 14.13 -12.04 -9.49
N THR A 105 14.53 -12.56 -8.34
CA THR A 105 15.64 -11.99 -7.56
C THR A 105 16.98 -12.17 -8.27
N ALA A 106 17.21 -13.31 -8.93
CA ALA A 106 18.44 -13.55 -9.69
C ALA A 106 18.49 -12.78 -11.02
N GLN A 107 17.33 -12.50 -11.63
CA GLN A 107 17.19 -11.79 -12.90
C GLN A 107 16.08 -10.72 -12.81
N PRO A 108 16.35 -9.55 -12.17
CA PRO A 108 15.34 -8.52 -11.93
C PRO A 108 14.67 -7.95 -13.19
N ASP A 109 15.33 -8.03 -14.33
CA ASP A 109 14.81 -7.58 -15.64
C ASP A 109 13.90 -8.61 -16.32
N TYR A 110 13.74 -9.80 -15.74
CA TYR A 110 12.84 -10.83 -16.27
C TYR A 110 11.38 -10.37 -16.21
N LEU A 111 10.65 -10.63 -17.29
CA LEU A 111 9.21 -10.36 -17.40
C LEU A 111 8.46 -11.69 -17.55
N PRO A 112 7.28 -11.84 -16.92
CA PRO A 112 6.49 -13.06 -17.00
C PRO A 112 6.10 -13.38 -18.44
N ARG A 113 6.26 -14.63 -18.84
CA ARG A 113 6.00 -15.13 -20.21
C ARG A 113 4.80 -16.05 -20.28
N SER A 114 4.55 -16.84 -19.23
CA SER A 114 3.40 -17.72 -19.14
C SER A 114 2.25 -17.07 -18.36
N GLU A 115 1.03 -17.60 -18.53
CA GLU A 115 -0.12 -17.17 -17.71
C GLU A 115 0.11 -17.49 -16.22
N GLU A 116 0.76 -18.61 -15.92
CA GLU A 116 1.12 -18.96 -14.54
C GLU A 116 2.07 -17.93 -13.91
N GLU A 117 3.08 -17.46 -14.63
CA GLU A 117 3.99 -16.43 -14.14
C GLU A 117 3.28 -15.08 -13.97
N LYS A 118 2.31 -14.74 -14.83
CA LYS A 118 1.48 -13.54 -14.66
C LYS A 118 0.57 -13.64 -13.43
N ASP A 119 0.02 -14.81 -13.16
CA ASP A 119 -0.73 -15.09 -11.93
C ASP A 119 0.17 -14.94 -10.70
N PHE A 120 1.42 -15.42 -10.77
CA PHE A 120 2.39 -15.24 -9.69
C PHE A 120 2.80 -13.77 -9.49
N ASP A 121 3.00 -13.01 -10.56
CA ASP A 121 3.23 -11.56 -10.47
C ASP A 121 2.03 -10.85 -9.83
N THR A 122 0.81 -11.28 -10.15
CA THR A 122 -0.42 -10.73 -9.54
C THR A 122 -0.53 -11.05 -8.06
N LEU A 123 -0.20 -12.29 -7.66
CA LEU A 123 -0.13 -12.70 -6.27
C LEU A 123 0.94 -11.91 -5.51
N LEU A 124 2.15 -11.83 -6.06
CA LEU A 124 3.28 -11.11 -5.46
C LEU A 124 2.96 -9.62 -5.25
N ALA A 125 2.34 -8.98 -6.24
CA ALA A 125 1.87 -7.59 -6.13
C ALA A 125 0.84 -7.44 -5.00
N GLY A 126 -0.08 -8.39 -4.91
CA GLY A 126 -1.05 -8.51 -3.83
C GLY A 126 -0.42 -8.54 -2.45
N LEU A 127 0.56 -9.43 -2.26
CA LEU A 127 1.30 -9.58 -1.01
C LEU A 127 2.02 -8.28 -0.63
N CYS A 128 2.71 -7.64 -1.58
CA CYS A 128 3.37 -6.35 -1.35
C CYS A 128 2.36 -5.27 -0.93
N VAL A 129 1.26 -5.12 -1.67
CA VAL A 129 0.21 -4.13 -1.37
C VAL A 129 -0.42 -4.36 -0.01
N GLY A 130 -0.85 -5.60 0.28
CA GLY A 130 -1.54 -5.94 1.51
C GLY A 130 -0.68 -5.69 2.74
N TYR A 131 0.53 -6.27 2.77
CA TYR A 131 1.43 -6.15 3.92
C TYR A 131 1.97 -4.73 4.08
N ALA A 132 2.33 -4.04 2.99
CA ALA A 132 2.81 -2.66 3.10
C ALA A 132 1.73 -1.72 3.61
N SER A 133 0.50 -1.92 3.15
CA SER A 133 -0.65 -1.14 3.60
C SER A 133 -0.96 -1.41 5.07
N GLU A 134 -0.95 -2.68 5.50
CA GLU A 134 -1.16 -3.04 6.89
C GLU A 134 -0.11 -2.41 7.81
N ARG A 135 1.18 -2.53 7.47
CA ARG A 135 2.27 -1.94 8.26
C ARG A 135 2.21 -0.42 8.29
N HIS A 136 1.68 0.20 7.22
CA HIS A 136 1.45 1.64 7.17
C HIS A 136 0.25 2.08 8.03
N ALA A 137 -0.80 1.25 8.08
CA ALA A 137 -2.01 1.52 8.83
C ALA A 137 -1.80 1.35 10.35
N GLY A 138 -2.71 1.93 11.11
CA GLY A 138 -2.84 1.66 12.52
C GLY A 138 -3.59 0.36 12.80
N THR A 139 -3.59 -0.04 14.07
CA THR A 139 -4.39 -1.16 14.56
C THR A 139 -5.26 -0.72 15.72
N LYS A 140 -6.32 -1.48 15.97
CA LYS A 140 -7.28 -1.21 17.05
C LYS A 140 -7.58 -2.50 17.80
N LYS A 141 -7.62 -2.43 19.13
CA LYS A 141 -8.06 -3.54 19.97
C LYS A 141 -8.93 -3.02 21.10
N GLN A 142 -9.98 -3.76 21.43
CA GLN A 142 -10.80 -3.43 22.59
C GLN A 142 -10.09 -3.92 23.87
N VAL A 143 -10.07 -3.08 24.90
CA VAL A 143 -9.54 -3.43 26.22
C VAL A 143 -10.58 -3.13 27.30
N CYS A 144 -10.69 -4.03 28.27
CA CYS A 144 -11.58 -3.85 29.40
C CYS A 144 -10.86 -3.04 30.50
N THR A 145 -11.52 -2.00 31.00
CA THR A 145 -11.04 -1.15 32.09
C THR A 145 -12.05 -1.12 33.23
N CYS A 146 -11.67 -0.57 34.38
CA CYS A 146 -12.57 -0.43 35.54
C CYS A 146 -13.82 0.43 35.25
N VAL A 147 -13.81 1.23 34.18
CA VAL A 147 -14.92 2.12 33.78
C VAL A 147 -15.68 1.64 32.54
N GLY A 148 -15.32 0.46 32.00
CA GLY A 148 -15.93 -0.11 30.79
C GLY A 148 -14.91 -0.48 29.72
N ASN A 149 -15.43 -0.88 28.55
CA ASN A 149 -14.60 -1.20 27.40
C ASN A 149 -14.17 0.09 26.70
N VAL A 150 -12.89 0.21 26.42
CA VAL A 150 -12.34 1.29 25.58
C VAL A 150 -11.59 0.68 24.43
N ASP A 151 -11.54 1.39 23.32
CA ASP A 151 -10.72 0.99 22.20
C ASP A 151 -9.31 1.58 22.34
N LEU A 152 -8.31 0.73 22.24
CA LEU A 152 -6.91 1.14 22.14
C LEU A 152 -6.50 1.15 20.67
N GLN A 153 -6.26 2.34 20.12
CA GLN A 153 -5.74 2.53 18.77
C GLN A 153 -4.22 2.75 18.82
N MET A 154 -3.48 2.08 17.94
CA MET A 154 -2.06 2.36 17.68
C MET A 154 -1.92 2.86 16.25
N GLY A 155 -1.20 3.96 16.03
CA GLY A 155 -1.00 4.53 14.70
C GLY A 155 -2.24 5.21 14.11
N ARG A 156 -2.27 5.30 12.79
CA ARG A 156 -3.27 6.04 12.01
C ARG A 156 -4.49 5.21 11.61
N ASP A 157 -5.66 5.81 11.75
CA ASP A 157 -6.88 5.27 11.15
C ASP A 157 -7.00 5.70 9.66
N LEU A 158 -7.01 4.72 8.74
CA LEU A 158 -7.28 4.94 7.31
C LEU A 158 -8.68 4.50 6.90
N THR A 159 -9.51 4.02 7.82
CA THR A 159 -10.86 3.51 7.52
C THR A 159 -11.78 4.58 6.92
N THR A 160 -11.47 5.86 7.13
CA THR A 160 -12.17 7.03 6.56
C THR A 160 -11.68 7.42 5.17
N VAL A 161 -10.50 6.96 4.75
CA VAL A 161 -9.94 7.28 3.44
C VAL A 161 -10.81 6.67 2.34
N ARG A 162 -11.15 7.49 1.34
CA ARG A 162 -12.05 7.11 0.23
C ARG A 162 -11.37 7.04 -1.13
N LYS A 163 -10.07 7.33 -1.21
CA LYS A 163 -9.30 7.29 -2.47
C LYS A 163 -7.98 6.60 -2.25
N VAL A 164 -7.68 5.63 -3.09
CA VAL A 164 -6.40 4.93 -3.12
C VAL A 164 -5.79 5.09 -4.50
N ILE A 165 -4.52 5.48 -4.57
CA ILE A 165 -3.76 5.63 -5.81
C ILE A 165 -2.72 4.51 -5.88
N GLY A 166 -2.71 3.75 -6.96
CA GLY A 166 -1.63 2.84 -7.32
C GLY A 166 -0.66 3.51 -8.29
N SER A 167 0.60 3.58 -7.89
CA SER A 167 1.74 4.07 -8.68
C SER A 167 2.83 3.01 -8.72
N GLY A 168 3.86 3.25 -9.52
CA GLY A 168 5.01 2.37 -9.64
C GLY A 168 4.84 1.37 -10.77
N GLY A 169 5.92 0.71 -11.17
CA GLY A 169 6.02 0.05 -12.48
C GLY A 169 4.90 -0.93 -12.80
N TRP A 170 4.52 -1.77 -11.84
CA TRP A 170 3.50 -2.82 -12.04
C TRP A 170 2.08 -2.30 -11.78
N LEU A 171 1.81 -1.65 -10.64
CA LEU A 171 0.46 -1.16 -10.28
C LEU A 171 -0.07 -0.14 -11.30
N SER A 172 0.80 0.69 -11.87
CA SER A 172 0.44 1.63 -12.94
C SER A 172 -0.21 0.93 -14.13
N ARG A 173 0.29 -0.26 -14.49
CA ARG A 173 -0.09 -0.98 -15.72
C ARG A 173 -1.17 -2.04 -15.48
N ALA A 174 -1.38 -2.46 -14.23
CA ALA A 174 -2.26 -3.57 -13.88
C ALA A 174 -3.74 -3.16 -13.79
N SER A 175 -4.40 -2.98 -14.94
CA SER A 175 -5.81 -2.54 -15.00
C SER A 175 -6.84 -3.52 -14.45
N GLN A 176 -6.46 -4.79 -14.31
CA GLN A 176 -7.33 -5.86 -13.79
C GLN A 176 -7.00 -6.25 -12.35
N PHE A 177 -6.05 -5.56 -11.71
CA PHE A 177 -5.65 -5.88 -10.34
C PHE A 177 -6.74 -5.44 -9.35
N ASP A 178 -7.31 -6.42 -8.64
CA ASP A 178 -8.30 -6.17 -7.61
C ASP A 178 -7.63 -5.75 -6.30
N ILE A 179 -7.32 -4.45 -6.18
CA ILE A 179 -6.76 -3.88 -4.96
C ILE A 179 -7.71 -3.98 -3.75
N HIS A 180 -9.03 -4.05 -3.97
CA HIS A 180 -10.02 -4.11 -2.89
C HIS A 180 -9.87 -5.42 -2.11
N ARG A 181 -9.58 -6.52 -2.81
CA ARG A 181 -9.26 -7.79 -2.18
C ARG A 181 -8.02 -7.70 -1.28
N TRP A 182 -6.99 -6.96 -1.70
CA TRP A 182 -5.72 -6.88 -0.98
C TRP A 182 -5.69 -5.85 0.15
N LEU A 183 -6.56 -4.84 0.14
CA LEU A 183 -6.74 -3.96 1.30
C LEU A 183 -7.72 -4.51 2.35
N LYS A 184 -8.37 -5.63 2.04
CA LYS A 184 -9.31 -6.35 2.93
C LYS A 184 -8.96 -7.83 3.12
N TYR A 185 -7.72 -8.22 2.83
CA TYR A 185 -7.34 -9.63 2.85
C TYR A 185 -7.46 -10.25 4.24
N ARG A 186 -7.35 -9.43 5.29
CA ARG A 186 -7.66 -9.80 6.67
C ARG A 186 -8.21 -8.61 7.46
N GLU A 187 -9.16 -8.90 8.35
CA GLU A 187 -9.71 -7.91 9.28
C GLU A 187 -8.83 -7.74 10.51
N LEU A 188 -8.24 -8.86 10.97
CA LEU A 188 -7.34 -8.92 12.12
C LEU A 188 -5.93 -9.22 11.64
N ASN A 189 -4.94 -8.58 12.27
CA ASN A 189 -3.55 -8.97 12.14
C ASN A 189 -3.24 -10.23 12.96
N ASP A 190 -1.98 -10.67 12.92
CA ASP A 190 -1.53 -11.91 13.58
C ASP A 190 -1.65 -11.88 15.11
N ASP A 191 -1.72 -10.68 15.71
CA ASP A 191 -1.97 -10.47 17.14
C ASP A 191 -3.47 -10.38 17.50
N GLY A 192 -4.37 -10.59 16.53
CA GLY A 192 -5.82 -10.45 16.74
C GLY A 192 -6.31 -9.00 16.86
N LYS A 193 -5.53 -8.01 16.41
CA LYS A 193 -5.92 -6.59 16.41
C LYS A 193 -6.54 -6.23 15.07
N SER A 194 -7.60 -5.43 15.08
CA SER A 194 -8.23 -4.93 13.85
C SER A 194 -7.28 -4.00 13.10
N VAL A 195 -7.09 -4.23 11.80
CA VAL A 195 -6.26 -3.37 10.94
C VAL A 195 -7.11 -2.21 10.40
N LEU A 196 -6.64 -0.97 10.56
CA LEU A 196 -7.41 0.23 10.23
C LEU A 196 -7.18 0.69 8.78
N LEU A 197 -7.45 -0.19 7.81
CA LEU A 197 -7.31 0.08 6.38
C LEU A 197 -8.58 0.67 5.75
N PRO A 198 -8.49 1.29 4.55
CA PRO A 198 -9.64 1.80 3.83
C PRO A 198 -10.67 0.71 3.50
N ASN A 199 -11.89 0.85 4.02
CA ASN A 199 -12.96 -0.14 3.83
C ASN A 199 -13.86 0.13 2.62
N GLN A 200 -13.97 1.37 2.17
CA GLN A 200 -14.75 1.77 1.00
C GLN A 200 -13.98 2.88 0.30
N PHE A 201 -13.54 2.66 -0.93
CA PHE A 201 -12.72 3.63 -1.64
C PHE A 201 -12.87 3.48 -3.16
N ASP A 202 -12.59 4.57 -3.86
CA ASP A 202 -12.30 4.56 -5.30
C ASP A 202 -10.82 4.27 -5.51
N TYR A 203 -10.50 3.31 -6.39
CA TYR A 203 -9.13 3.08 -6.84
C TYR A 203 -8.80 3.93 -8.07
N TYR A 204 -7.62 4.53 -8.06
CA TYR A 204 -7.05 5.28 -9.16
C TYR A 204 -5.66 4.72 -9.46
N ARG A 205 -5.26 4.76 -10.72
CA ARG A 205 -3.94 4.32 -11.20
C ARG A 205 -3.23 5.46 -11.87
N ASP A 206 -1.94 5.57 -11.61
CA ASP A 206 -1.01 6.36 -12.40
C ASP A 206 -0.66 5.60 -13.70
N SER A 207 -1.63 5.43 -14.60
CA SER A 207 -1.47 4.58 -15.78
C SER A 207 -0.34 4.98 -16.73
N LYS A 208 0.12 6.23 -16.63
CA LYS A 208 1.22 6.77 -17.42
C LYS A 208 2.54 6.86 -16.66
N GLY A 209 2.58 6.47 -15.37
CA GLY A 209 3.78 6.56 -14.54
C GLY A 209 4.29 7.99 -14.33
N LEU A 210 3.38 8.97 -14.34
CA LEU A 210 3.70 10.39 -14.29
C LEU A 210 3.87 10.93 -12.88
N LEU A 211 3.27 10.32 -11.86
CA LEU A 211 3.31 10.85 -10.48
C LEU A 211 4.75 10.99 -9.96
N PRO A 212 5.64 9.99 -10.11
CA PRO A 212 7.05 10.15 -9.76
C PRO A 212 7.74 11.25 -10.58
N LEU A 213 7.38 11.44 -11.85
CA LEU A 213 7.97 12.50 -12.68
C LEU A 213 7.50 13.89 -12.24
N LEU A 214 6.21 14.06 -12.00
CA LEU A 214 5.57 15.29 -11.51
C LEU A 214 6.09 15.67 -10.12
N ALA A 215 6.42 14.69 -9.29
CA ALA A 215 7.01 14.90 -7.97
C ALA A 215 8.32 15.71 -8.05
N ASN A 216 9.16 15.48 -9.06
CA ASN A 216 10.41 16.22 -9.23
C ASN A 216 10.20 17.72 -9.48
N VAL A 217 9.09 18.10 -10.12
CA VAL A 217 8.77 19.51 -10.43
C VAL A 217 7.85 20.14 -9.39
N ALA A 218 7.28 19.36 -8.47
CA ALA A 218 6.36 19.83 -7.44
C ALA A 218 6.98 20.89 -6.51
N ARG A 219 8.31 20.87 -6.31
CA ARG A 219 8.99 21.91 -5.52
C ARG A 219 8.94 23.30 -6.18
N LEU A 220 8.99 23.35 -7.51
CA LEU A 220 8.96 24.61 -8.27
C LEU A 220 7.52 25.02 -8.59
N TYR A 221 6.67 24.05 -8.90
CA TYR A 221 5.30 24.27 -9.37
C TYR A 221 4.29 23.37 -8.64
N PRO A 222 4.12 23.50 -7.30
CA PRO A 222 3.36 22.55 -6.49
C PRO A 222 1.90 22.41 -6.92
N GLN A 223 1.22 23.52 -7.18
CA GLN A 223 -0.19 23.52 -7.58
C GLN A 223 -0.40 22.91 -8.97
N LEU A 224 0.48 23.22 -9.93
CA LEU A 224 0.40 22.68 -11.29
C LEU A 224 0.70 21.18 -11.31
N ALA A 225 1.74 20.76 -10.58
CA ALA A 225 2.09 19.35 -10.43
C ALA A 225 0.91 18.56 -9.83
N ALA A 226 0.35 19.04 -8.71
CA ALA A 226 -0.77 18.39 -8.05
C ALA A 226 -2.05 18.30 -8.91
N ARG A 227 -2.45 19.39 -9.58
CA ARG A 227 -3.60 19.38 -10.49
C ARG A 227 -3.39 18.43 -11.67
N THR A 228 -2.18 18.42 -12.23
CA THR A 228 -1.83 17.52 -13.34
C THR A 228 -1.84 16.06 -12.89
N SER A 229 -1.32 15.76 -11.70
CA SER A 229 -1.36 14.43 -11.11
C SER A 229 -2.81 13.94 -11.02
N ILE A 230 -3.70 14.73 -10.41
CA ILE A 230 -5.13 14.39 -10.30
C ILE A 230 -5.76 14.13 -11.68
N HIS A 231 -5.50 15.02 -12.65
CA HIS A 231 -6.10 14.93 -13.98
C HIS A 231 -5.63 13.71 -14.79
N CYS A 232 -4.42 13.22 -14.51
CA CYS A 232 -3.83 12.08 -15.22
C CYS A 232 -4.22 10.72 -14.62
N LEU A 233 -4.84 10.70 -13.44
CA LEU A 233 -5.29 9.47 -12.79
C LEU A 233 -6.43 8.83 -13.57
N THR A 234 -6.33 7.52 -13.77
CA THR A 234 -7.37 6.70 -14.39
C THR A 234 -7.98 5.77 -13.35
N ARG A 235 -9.29 5.56 -13.39
CA ARG A 235 -9.91 4.50 -12.60
C ARG A 235 -9.53 3.12 -13.15
#